data_AF-G8QR81-F1
#
_entry.id   AF-G8QR81-F1
#
_cell.length_a   1.000
_cell.length_b   1.000
_cell.length_c   1.000
_cell.angle_alpha   90.00
_cell.angle_beta   90.00
_cell.angle_gamma   90.00
#
_symmetry.space_group_name_H-M   'P 1'
#
loop_
_entity.id
_entity.type
_entity.pdbx_description
1 polymer ?
#
loop_
_entity_poly.entity_id
_entity_poly.type
_entity_poly.pdbx_seq_one_letter_code
_entity_poly.pdbx_strand_id
1 'polypeptide(L)'
;MRITINGIRFDQVSPSERKVFSFTEKQLCDATVKIRKQTKSEATVLLCTCDRIELWTLESKTSTYEPLCRDLGLSPLAWKQYSYAKEGPGCVTYLYELACGLHSPLFGEDQIISQLREAIERSRLCGCTSAVLEQLFKSAVTLAKKVQSSLKLGVADKTVAIAVRNILQDAYGSLDSLPVLVIGSSELARLVSQELLDHNVSLTMTIRDLEKADLLVPRGAQRALYRERFSYFPKVTVVISATKGLEYTVCAAQALHPTLYIDLANPADIEPAVKDLEGKRLVTLADLPCSFPEREKAVSLASSMISASVDSFFSWLQARDRFASIERTSEAAANNLLYRLYAPLSQLGLDSLTLDEMRKTLVETARKAFSHQLYENGKLRPIQKYVDLTRLLENAPPVFVDDPDTSIEAVATMEKNHYRVKRLQLGTHSGTHIDSPNHILEQGRTLDSYPVGSFSAKAYVLDCRNRERIDRALVEEVPFGVTCVVFSTGWEHFWGTAAYREDPPLCSKNAILFLQERGVVLFGFDCASCDKMESTDLPIHRQILESEGLIIENLCNLQSLAGRCVDLVALPLFVKNSDGCPARVVASYFV
;
A
#
# COMPACT_ATOMS: atom_id res chain seq x y z
N MET A 1 -17.01 5.15 6.19
CA MET A 1 -16.54 6.46 5.70
C MET A 1 -16.05 6.31 4.26
N ARG A 2 -16.46 7.17 3.32
CA ARG A 2 -16.15 7.04 1.88
C ARG A 2 -15.21 8.16 1.43
N ILE A 3 -13.95 7.80 1.17
CA ILE A 3 -12.95 8.66 0.52
C ILE A 3 -12.97 8.30 -0.96
N THR A 4 -13.00 9.31 -1.83
CA THR A 4 -12.98 9.12 -3.29
C THR A 4 -11.96 10.06 -3.94
N ILE A 5 -11.42 9.60 -5.06
CA ILE A 5 -10.52 10.35 -5.92
C ILE A 5 -11.11 10.37 -7.31
N ASN A 6 -11.17 11.54 -7.93
CA ASN A 6 -11.39 11.67 -9.37
C ASN A 6 -10.23 12.48 -9.95
N GLY A 7 -9.44 11.85 -10.81
CA GLY A 7 -8.26 12.46 -11.40
C GLY A 7 -8.31 12.49 -12.92
N ILE A 8 -7.54 13.38 -13.51
CA ILE A 8 -7.24 13.45 -14.93
C ILE A 8 -5.72 13.42 -15.08
N ARG A 9 -5.21 12.44 -15.83
CA ARG A 9 -3.79 12.34 -16.18
C ARG A 9 -3.57 12.89 -17.58
N PHE A 10 -2.69 13.87 -17.72
CA PHE A 10 -2.40 14.52 -19.01
C PHE A 10 -0.91 14.46 -19.36
N ASP A 11 -0.17 13.54 -18.74
CA ASP A 11 1.22 13.24 -19.04
C ASP A 11 1.42 12.67 -20.46
N GLN A 12 0.38 12.06 -21.05
CA GLN A 12 0.45 11.53 -22.42
C GLN A 12 -0.02 12.52 -23.49
N VAL A 13 -0.42 13.73 -23.08
CA VAL A 13 -1.05 14.72 -23.94
C VAL A 13 -0.02 15.78 -24.37
N SER A 14 -0.20 16.41 -25.53
CA SER A 14 0.77 17.38 -26.05
C SER A 14 0.90 18.62 -25.15
N PRO A 15 2.07 19.28 -25.04
CA PRO A 15 2.28 20.49 -24.25
C PRO A 15 1.31 21.63 -24.58
N SER A 16 0.91 21.79 -25.85
CA SER A 16 -0.09 22.78 -26.28
C SER A 16 -1.44 22.51 -25.64
N GLU A 17 -1.86 21.24 -25.59
CA GLU A 17 -3.09 20.81 -24.92
C GLU A 17 -2.95 20.86 -23.39
N ARG A 18 -1.75 20.62 -22.83
CA ARG A 18 -1.51 20.76 -21.37
C ARG A 18 -1.66 22.19 -20.86
N LYS A 19 -1.52 23.21 -21.71
CA LYS A 19 -1.67 24.63 -21.32
C LYS A 19 -3.03 24.90 -20.66
N VAL A 20 -4.07 24.14 -20.98
CA VAL A 20 -5.39 24.28 -20.34
C VAL A 20 -5.41 23.92 -18.86
N PHE A 21 -4.41 23.16 -18.37
CA PHE A 21 -4.23 22.81 -16.97
C PHE A 21 -3.33 23.80 -16.20
N SER A 22 -2.95 24.91 -16.83
CA SER A 22 -2.24 26.00 -16.15
C SER A 22 -3.23 26.85 -15.35
N PHE A 23 -3.42 26.48 -14.08
CA PHE A 23 -4.33 27.18 -13.17
C PHE A 23 -3.57 28.09 -12.22
N THR A 24 -4.13 29.27 -11.96
CA THR A 24 -3.69 30.14 -10.87
C THR A 24 -4.20 29.60 -9.52
N GLU A 25 -3.49 29.93 -8.44
CA GLU A 25 -3.94 29.56 -7.07
C GLU A 25 -5.37 30.02 -6.78
N LYS A 26 -5.75 31.22 -7.24
CA LYS A 26 -7.12 31.73 -7.09
C LYS A 26 -8.15 30.84 -7.79
N GLN A 27 -7.87 30.39 -9.02
CA GLN A 27 -8.78 29.48 -9.74
C GLN A 27 -8.93 28.15 -9.00
N LEU A 28 -7.84 27.59 -8.48
CA LEU A 28 -7.87 26.34 -7.71
C LEU A 28 -8.66 26.49 -6.41
N CYS A 29 -8.51 27.61 -5.69
CA CYS A 29 -9.30 27.92 -4.50
C CYS A 29 -10.80 28.03 -4.82
N ASP A 30 -11.15 28.84 -5.82
CA ASP A 30 -12.54 29.07 -6.23
C ASP A 30 -13.21 27.76 -6.68
N ALA A 31 -12.50 26.95 -7.46
CA ALA A 31 -12.98 25.63 -7.88
C ALA A 31 -13.18 24.70 -6.68
N THR A 32 -12.22 24.63 -5.75
CA THR A 32 -12.31 23.78 -4.56
C THR A 32 -13.58 24.08 -3.73
N VAL A 33 -13.91 25.37 -3.55
CA VAL A 33 -15.12 25.82 -2.85
C VAL A 33 -16.40 25.49 -3.60
N LYS A 34 -16.45 25.75 -4.91
CA LYS A 34 -17.61 25.46 -5.75
C LYS A 34 -17.89 23.96 -5.82
N ILE A 35 -16.86 23.16 -6.09
CA ILE A 35 -16.95 21.70 -6.16
C ILE A 35 -17.49 21.16 -4.85
N ARG A 36 -16.94 21.54 -3.69
CA ARG A 36 -17.43 21.07 -2.38
C ARG A 36 -18.92 21.32 -2.18
N LYS A 37 -19.40 22.51 -2.56
CA LYS A 37 -20.82 22.89 -2.47
C LYS A 37 -21.69 22.05 -3.42
N GLN A 38 -21.25 21.89 -4.67
CA GLN A 38 -21.99 21.13 -5.69
C GLN A 38 -22.08 19.65 -5.32
N THR A 39 -20.97 19.06 -4.85
CA THR A 39 -20.89 17.64 -4.51
C THR A 39 -21.48 17.29 -3.15
N LYS A 40 -21.81 18.32 -2.35
CA LYS A 40 -22.20 18.22 -0.94
C LYS A 40 -21.23 17.35 -0.13
N SER A 41 -19.94 17.42 -0.48
CA SER A 41 -18.87 16.70 0.20
C SER A 41 -18.60 17.32 1.56
N GLU A 42 -18.25 16.49 2.54
CA GLU A 42 -17.79 16.96 3.85
C GLU A 42 -16.50 17.78 3.69
N ALA A 43 -15.57 17.25 2.90
CA ALA A 43 -14.32 17.91 2.57
C ALA A 43 -13.86 17.61 1.14
N THR A 44 -13.07 18.53 0.57
CA THR A 44 -12.45 18.42 -0.75
C THR A 44 -11.02 18.94 -0.74
N VAL A 45 -10.11 18.25 -1.44
CA VAL A 45 -8.74 18.72 -1.68
C VAL A 45 -8.46 18.58 -3.17
N LEU A 46 -7.98 19.66 -3.78
CA LEU A 46 -7.60 19.69 -5.19
C LEU A 46 -6.08 19.68 -5.31
N LEU A 47 -5.51 18.60 -5.83
CA LEU A 47 -4.09 18.46 -6.13
C LEU A 47 -3.88 18.74 -7.62
N CYS A 48 -3.00 19.68 -7.96
CA CYS A 48 -2.64 19.99 -9.33
C CYS A 48 -1.12 19.93 -9.47
N THR A 49 -0.63 19.15 -10.43
CA THR A 49 0.81 18.98 -10.73
C THR A 49 1.05 19.31 -12.22
N CYS A 50 2.25 19.05 -12.72
CA CYS A 50 2.57 19.16 -14.15
C CYS A 50 2.03 18.01 -15.01
N ASP A 51 1.51 16.95 -14.39
CA ASP A 51 1.16 15.70 -15.07
C ASP A 51 -0.26 15.17 -14.74
N ARG A 52 -0.87 15.70 -13.68
CA ARG A 52 -2.22 15.34 -13.24
C ARG A 52 -2.95 16.47 -12.51
N ILE A 53 -4.26 16.32 -12.48
CA ILE A 53 -5.12 17.02 -11.53
C ILE A 53 -6.03 16.02 -10.85
N GLU A 54 -6.14 16.10 -9.53
CA GLU A 54 -6.91 15.16 -8.71
C GLU A 54 -7.80 15.89 -7.72
N LEU A 55 -9.07 15.51 -7.72
CA LEU A 55 -10.03 15.89 -6.71
C LEU A 55 -10.21 14.76 -5.71
N TRP A 56 -9.76 15.03 -4.49
CA TRP A 56 -9.97 14.19 -3.32
C TRP A 56 -11.21 14.66 -2.59
N THR A 57 -12.14 13.76 -2.30
CA THR A 57 -13.34 14.12 -1.53
C THR A 57 -13.63 13.14 -0.41
N LEU A 58 -14.27 13.66 0.63
CA LEU A 58 -14.80 12.90 1.75
C LEU A 58 -16.33 12.99 1.74
N GLU A 59 -16.99 11.84 1.82
CA GLU A 59 -18.45 11.72 1.92
C GLU A 59 -19.21 12.50 0.82
N SER A 60 -18.71 12.45 -0.43
CA SER A 60 -19.41 13.03 -1.58
C SER A 60 -20.75 12.35 -1.81
N LYS A 61 -21.83 13.13 -1.96
CA LYS A 61 -23.19 12.61 -2.18
C LYS A 61 -23.57 12.49 -3.65
N THR A 62 -22.85 13.19 -4.54
CA THR A 62 -23.10 13.20 -5.98
C THR A 62 -21.82 12.91 -6.75
N SER A 63 -21.94 12.78 -8.08
CA SER A 63 -20.78 12.72 -8.98
C SER A 63 -19.85 13.91 -8.78
N THR A 64 -18.56 13.64 -8.76
CA THR A 64 -17.47 14.59 -8.50
C THR A 64 -16.69 14.95 -9.77
N TYR A 65 -16.70 14.08 -10.80
CA TYR A 65 -15.97 14.27 -12.04
C TYR A 65 -16.48 15.46 -12.87
N GLU A 66 -17.80 15.57 -13.04
CA GLU A 66 -18.38 16.64 -13.85
C GLU A 66 -18.19 18.03 -13.21
N PRO A 67 -18.40 18.22 -11.88
CA PRO A 67 -17.99 19.42 -11.16
C PRO A 67 -16.51 19.76 -11.31
N LEU A 68 -15.62 18.76 -11.17
CA LEU A 68 -14.18 18.95 -11.34
C LEU A 68 -13.85 19.58 -12.69
N CYS A 69 -14.37 19.00 -13.77
CA CYS A 69 -14.11 19.52 -15.11
C CYS A 69 -14.70 20.91 -15.31
N ARG A 70 -16.00 21.10 -15.01
CA ARG A 70 -16.71 22.35 -15.30
C ARG A 70 -16.17 23.54 -14.52
N ASP A 71 -15.88 23.37 -13.23
CA ASP A 71 -15.41 24.48 -12.38
C ASP A 71 -13.96 24.89 -12.70
N LEU A 72 -13.21 24.03 -13.40
CA LEU A 72 -11.89 24.34 -13.96
C LEU A 72 -11.94 24.80 -15.43
N GLY A 73 -13.13 24.94 -16.02
CA GLY A 73 -13.27 25.33 -17.43
C GLY A 73 -12.89 24.24 -18.43
N LEU A 74 -12.85 22.98 -17.99
CA LEU A 74 -12.54 21.82 -18.82
C LEU A 74 -13.83 21.16 -19.33
N SER A 75 -13.80 20.66 -20.57
CA SER A 75 -14.91 19.87 -21.14
C SER A 75 -14.93 18.45 -20.55
N PRO A 76 -15.99 18.02 -19.85
CA PRO A 76 -16.06 16.67 -19.29
C PRO A 76 -15.98 15.56 -20.34
N LEU A 77 -16.43 15.82 -21.56
CA LEU A 77 -16.40 14.84 -22.66
C LEU A 77 -14.99 14.70 -23.24
N ALA A 78 -14.26 15.81 -23.39
CA ALA A 78 -12.92 15.80 -23.99
C ALA A 78 -11.90 15.04 -23.13
N TRP A 79 -12.03 15.14 -21.81
CA TRP A 79 -11.05 14.58 -20.86
C TRP A 79 -11.46 13.23 -20.27
N LYS A 80 -12.57 12.63 -20.74
CA LYS A 80 -13.11 11.42 -20.14
C LYS A 80 -12.15 10.23 -20.27
N GLN A 81 -11.51 10.08 -21.43
CA GLN A 81 -10.56 9.00 -21.71
C GLN A 81 -9.27 9.07 -20.88
N TYR A 82 -8.96 10.25 -20.34
CA TYR A 82 -7.79 10.50 -19.50
C TYR A 82 -8.12 10.49 -18.00
N SER A 83 -9.38 10.25 -17.66
CA SER A 83 -9.87 10.31 -16.28
C SER A 83 -9.80 8.95 -15.58
N TYR A 84 -9.59 8.97 -14.27
CA TYR A 84 -9.64 7.79 -13.41
C TYR A 84 -10.36 8.12 -12.11
N ALA A 85 -10.96 7.08 -11.51
CA ALA A 85 -11.59 7.16 -10.21
C ALA A 85 -11.08 6.05 -9.30
N LYS A 86 -10.94 6.36 -8.01
CA LYS A 86 -10.64 5.39 -6.95
C LYS A 86 -11.56 5.66 -5.77
N GLU A 87 -11.92 4.61 -5.05
CA GLU A 87 -12.76 4.70 -3.86
C GLU A 87 -12.28 3.80 -2.74
N GLY A 88 -12.65 4.14 -1.51
CA GLY A 88 -12.42 3.28 -0.35
C GLY A 88 -10.95 3.17 0.04
N PRO A 89 -10.51 2.04 0.63
CA PRO A 89 -9.15 1.86 1.13
C PRO A 89 -8.06 2.08 0.08
N GLY A 90 -8.34 1.77 -1.18
CA GLY A 90 -7.41 1.99 -2.29
C GLY A 90 -7.01 3.46 -2.49
N CYS A 91 -7.81 4.43 -2.01
CA CYS A 91 -7.44 5.84 -2.05
C CYS A 91 -6.30 6.18 -1.08
N VAL A 92 -6.30 5.57 0.11
CA VAL A 92 -5.29 5.81 1.15
C VAL A 92 -3.95 5.23 0.70
N THR A 93 -3.96 3.98 0.22
CA THR A 93 -2.78 3.34 -0.36
C THR A 93 -2.24 4.17 -1.52
N TYR A 94 -3.11 4.61 -2.44
CA TYR A 94 -2.71 5.43 -3.57
C TYR A 94 -2.03 6.74 -3.15
N LEU A 95 -2.56 7.46 -2.15
CA LEU A 95 -1.94 8.69 -1.68
C LEU A 95 -0.52 8.44 -1.15
N TYR A 96 -0.34 7.36 -0.40
CA TYR A 96 0.95 6.99 0.16
C TYR A 96 1.94 6.58 -0.92
N GLU A 97 1.51 5.79 -1.90
CA GLU A 97 2.32 5.45 -3.06
C GLU A 97 2.73 6.71 -3.86
N LEU A 98 1.77 7.62 -4.08
CA LEU A 98 2.00 8.89 -4.78
C LEU A 98 3.00 9.76 -4.02
N ALA A 99 2.81 9.91 -2.70
CA ALA A 99 3.70 10.69 -1.85
C ALA A 99 5.12 10.10 -1.79
N CYS A 100 5.25 8.77 -1.83
CA CYS A 100 6.53 8.06 -1.90
C CYS A 100 7.15 8.06 -3.31
N GLY A 101 6.48 8.66 -4.31
CA GLY A 101 6.99 8.74 -5.68
C GLY A 101 6.93 7.44 -6.47
N LEU A 102 6.17 6.43 -6.03
CA LEU A 102 6.04 5.14 -6.74
C LEU A 102 5.30 5.28 -8.08
N HIS A 103 4.51 6.34 -8.25
CA HIS A 103 3.81 6.68 -9.48
C HIS A 103 4.59 7.64 -10.38
N SER A 104 5.84 7.99 -10.04
CA SER A 104 6.73 8.85 -10.83
C SER A 104 7.83 8.02 -11.51
N PRO A 105 8.21 8.32 -12.77
CA PRO A 105 9.38 7.71 -13.41
C PRO A 105 10.68 7.97 -12.66
N LEU A 106 10.80 9.16 -12.07
CA LEU A 106 11.92 9.61 -11.25
C LEU A 106 11.55 9.40 -9.77
N PHE A 107 12.08 8.34 -9.19
CA PHE A 107 11.83 7.97 -7.80
C PHE A 107 12.59 8.92 -6.85
N GLY A 108 11.89 9.52 -5.88
CA GLY A 108 12.52 10.32 -4.82
C GLY A 108 12.52 11.84 -5.01
N GLU A 109 11.88 12.41 -6.03
CA GLU A 109 11.78 13.87 -6.14
C GLU A 109 10.91 14.49 -5.02
N ASP A 110 11.46 15.48 -4.29
CA ASP A 110 10.78 16.25 -3.23
C ASP A 110 9.57 17.07 -3.73
N GLN A 111 9.38 17.15 -5.05
CA GLN A 111 8.40 18.02 -5.66
C GLN A 111 6.95 17.57 -5.37
N ILE A 112 6.69 16.25 -5.27
CA ILE A 112 5.33 15.78 -4.94
C ILE A 112 4.98 16.05 -3.46
N ILE A 113 5.96 15.95 -2.54
CA ILE A 113 5.75 16.19 -1.11
C ILE A 113 5.36 17.65 -0.85
N SER A 114 6.02 18.59 -1.53
CA SER A 114 5.67 20.02 -1.45
C SER A 114 4.29 20.29 -2.05
N GLN A 115 3.98 19.75 -3.22
CA GLN A 115 2.66 19.88 -3.86
C GLN A 115 1.51 19.32 -3.00
N LEU A 116 1.71 18.19 -2.34
CA LEU A 116 0.72 17.62 -1.41
C LEU A 116 0.48 18.53 -0.20
N ARG A 117 1.53 19.14 0.35
CA ARG A 117 1.43 20.11 1.45
C ARG A 117 0.69 21.38 1.01
N GLU A 118 1.01 21.90 -0.17
CA GLU A 118 0.35 23.07 -0.73
C GLU A 118 -1.14 22.80 -1.01
N ALA A 119 -1.47 21.63 -1.56
CA ALA A 119 -2.85 21.25 -1.83
C ALA A 119 -3.72 21.16 -0.56
N ILE A 120 -3.21 20.54 0.51
CA ILE A 120 -3.97 20.45 1.77
C ILE A 120 -4.08 21.81 2.46
N GLU A 121 -3.03 22.63 2.43
CA GLU A 121 -3.04 23.97 3.03
C GLU A 121 -3.98 24.91 2.28
N ARG A 122 -4.01 24.85 0.94
CA ARG A 122 -5.00 25.58 0.12
C ARG A 122 -6.43 25.21 0.52
N SER A 123 -6.71 23.91 0.64
CA SER A 123 -8.05 23.44 1.05
C SER A 123 -8.41 23.94 2.46
N ARG A 124 -7.45 23.95 3.39
CA ARG A 124 -7.61 24.51 4.73
C ARG A 124 -7.95 26.00 4.69
N LEU A 125 -7.19 26.81 3.96
CA LEU A 125 -7.43 28.25 3.84
C LEU A 125 -8.81 28.57 3.24
N CYS A 126 -9.32 27.71 2.36
CA CYS A 126 -10.65 27.84 1.78
C CYS A 126 -11.78 27.31 2.66
N GLY A 127 -11.48 26.72 3.83
CA GLY A 127 -12.47 26.07 4.69
C GLY A 127 -13.12 24.83 4.06
N CYS A 128 -12.39 24.15 3.17
CA CYS A 128 -12.88 22.98 2.43
C CYS A 128 -12.31 21.65 2.95
N THR A 129 -11.40 21.65 3.91
CA THR A 129 -10.78 20.44 4.45
C THR A 129 -11.55 19.86 5.66
N SER A 130 -11.16 18.68 6.13
CA SER A 130 -11.61 18.09 7.41
C SER A 130 -10.44 17.45 8.15
N ALA A 131 -10.65 17.14 9.43
CA ALA A 131 -9.65 16.42 10.23
C ALA A 131 -9.22 15.07 9.61
N VAL A 132 -10.08 14.42 8.82
CA VAL A 132 -9.71 13.19 8.09
C VAL A 132 -8.66 13.51 7.03
N LEU A 133 -8.99 14.40 6.09
CA LEU A 133 -8.14 14.67 4.94
C LEU A 133 -6.85 15.35 5.38
N GLU A 134 -6.90 16.21 6.40
CA GLU A 134 -5.70 16.78 7.00
C GLU A 134 -4.78 15.69 7.57
N GLN A 135 -5.32 14.75 8.34
CA GLN A 135 -4.52 13.67 8.92
C GLN A 135 -3.97 12.75 7.84
N LEU A 136 -4.76 12.42 6.81
CA LEU A 136 -4.36 11.57 5.70
C LEU A 136 -3.22 12.19 4.86
N PHE A 137 -3.35 13.46 4.47
CA PHE A 137 -2.29 14.15 3.72
C PHE A 137 -1.04 14.35 4.59
N LYS A 138 -1.21 14.66 5.88
CA LYS A 138 -0.09 14.80 6.82
C LYS A 138 0.65 13.48 7.04
N SER A 139 -0.07 12.36 7.20
CA SER A 139 0.55 11.04 7.36
C SER A 139 1.27 10.63 6.07
N ALA A 140 0.71 10.93 4.90
CA ALA A 140 1.35 10.66 3.61
C ALA A 140 2.69 11.40 3.46
N VAL A 141 2.69 12.70 3.76
CA VAL A 141 3.91 13.53 3.77
C VAL A 141 4.94 13.03 4.79
N THR A 142 4.49 12.55 5.95
CA THR A 142 5.38 12.04 7.00
C THR A 142 6.02 10.73 6.59
N LEU A 143 5.22 9.82 6.01
CA LEU A 143 5.68 8.55 5.47
C LEU A 143 6.69 8.77 4.34
N ALA A 144 6.38 9.65 3.38
CA ALA A 144 7.27 9.95 2.26
C ALA A 144 8.65 10.42 2.74
N LYS A 145 8.69 11.35 3.71
CA LYS A 145 9.95 11.80 4.33
C LYS A 145 10.70 10.67 5.04
N LYS A 146 9.98 9.78 5.72
CA LYS A 146 10.57 8.62 6.40
C LYS A 146 11.19 7.65 5.39
N VAL A 147 10.47 7.36 4.30
CA VAL A 147 10.94 6.52 3.19
C VAL A 147 12.18 7.13 2.54
N GLN A 148 12.15 8.42 2.21
CA GLN A 148 13.31 9.17 1.68
C GLN A 148 14.50 9.20 2.64
N SER A 149 14.30 9.26 3.96
CA SER A 149 15.41 9.23 4.92
C SER A 149 16.01 7.84 5.13
N SER A 150 15.20 6.79 4.90
CA SER A 150 15.61 5.39 5.08
C SER A 150 16.30 4.83 3.84
N LEU A 151 15.92 5.35 2.67
CA LEU A 151 16.54 5.06 1.41
C LEU A 151 17.61 6.13 1.16
N LYS A 152 18.88 5.75 0.99
CA LYS A 152 19.93 6.72 0.58
C LYS A 152 19.74 7.15 -0.89
N LEU A 153 18.55 7.63 -1.25
CA LEU A 153 18.21 8.18 -2.56
C LEU A 153 18.65 9.64 -2.61
N GLY A 154 19.95 9.83 -2.43
CA GLY A 154 20.60 11.13 -2.37
C GLY A 154 21.59 11.31 -3.49
N VAL A 155 21.28 10.88 -4.71
CA VAL A 155 21.93 11.33 -5.95
C VAL A 155 20.90 11.09 -7.05
N ALA A 156 20.62 12.07 -7.91
CA ALA A 156 20.02 11.76 -9.21
C ALA A 156 20.76 10.54 -9.79
N ASP A 157 20.03 9.46 -10.13
CA ASP A 157 20.63 8.13 -10.25
C ASP A 157 21.79 8.14 -11.25
N LYS A 158 23.02 7.95 -10.76
CA LYS A 158 24.22 7.74 -11.60
C LYS A 158 23.98 6.66 -12.66
N THR A 159 23.08 5.72 -12.37
CA THR A 159 22.53 4.72 -13.28
C THR A 159 21.94 5.31 -14.56
N VAL A 160 21.19 6.42 -14.49
CA VAL A 160 20.63 7.08 -15.69
C VAL A 160 21.75 7.68 -16.55
N ALA A 161 22.73 8.33 -15.93
CA ALA A 161 23.89 8.85 -16.65
C ALA A 161 24.70 7.73 -17.34
N ILE A 162 24.91 6.62 -16.64
CA ILE A 162 25.54 5.41 -17.18
C ILE A 162 24.71 4.81 -18.32
N ALA A 163 23.38 4.72 -18.18
CA ALA A 163 22.50 4.19 -19.21
C ALA A 163 22.55 5.05 -20.49
N VAL A 164 22.50 6.38 -20.35
CA VAL A 164 22.65 7.32 -21.47
C VAL A 164 24.00 7.10 -22.16
N ARG A 165 25.11 7.02 -21.41
CA ARG A 165 26.44 6.73 -21.96
C ARG A 165 26.45 5.41 -22.74
N ASN A 166 25.88 4.34 -22.18
CA ASN A 166 25.84 3.04 -22.83
C ASN A 166 25.04 3.09 -24.14
N ILE A 167 23.92 3.82 -24.19
CA ILE A 167 23.15 4.03 -25.43
C ILE A 167 24.00 4.74 -26.49
N LEU A 168 24.78 5.75 -26.09
CA LEU A 168 25.69 6.43 -27.02
C LEU A 168 26.80 5.48 -27.51
N GLN A 169 27.37 4.68 -26.60
CA GLN A 169 28.41 3.71 -26.91
C GLN A 169 27.89 2.64 -27.90
N ASP A 170 26.67 2.14 -27.68
CA ASP A 170 26.03 1.16 -28.55
C ASP A 170 25.68 1.75 -29.92
N ALA A 171 25.29 3.03 -29.97
CA ALA A 171 24.91 3.71 -31.21
C ALA A 171 26.10 4.13 -32.08
N TYR A 172 27.22 4.54 -31.47
CA TYR A 172 28.34 5.18 -32.19
C TYR A 172 29.68 4.45 -32.04
N GLY A 173 29.76 3.42 -31.20
CA GLY A 173 31.03 2.76 -30.89
C GLY A 173 31.90 3.68 -30.03
N SER A 174 32.83 4.42 -30.64
CA SER A 174 33.68 5.35 -29.89
C SER A 174 32.94 6.63 -29.51
N LEU A 175 33.08 7.05 -28.25
CA LEU A 175 32.54 8.32 -27.73
C LEU A 175 33.53 9.48 -27.82
N ASP A 176 34.78 9.20 -28.15
CA ASP A 176 35.85 10.19 -28.17
C ASP A 176 35.52 11.32 -29.17
N SER A 177 35.46 12.55 -28.66
CA SER A 177 35.09 13.76 -29.40
C SER A 177 33.68 13.74 -30.04
N LEU A 178 32.78 12.84 -29.64
CA LEU A 178 31.39 12.82 -30.12
C LEU A 178 30.70 14.15 -29.76
N PRO A 179 30.14 14.92 -30.72
CA PRO A 179 29.57 16.22 -30.43
C PRO A 179 28.14 16.11 -29.92
N VAL A 180 27.94 16.46 -28.64
CA VAL A 180 26.67 16.32 -27.92
C VAL A 180 26.19 17.68 -27.41
N LEU A 181 24.91 18.00 -27.61
CA LEU A 181 24.24 19.16 -27.02
C LEU A 181 23.32 18.73 -25.88
N VAL A 182 23.54 19.25 -24.69
CA VAL A 182 22.66 19.07 -23.53
C VAL A 182 21.80 20.32 -23.34
N ILE A 183 20.48 20.15 -23.40
CA ILE A 183 19.48 21.19 -23.20
C ILE A 183 18.98 21.13 -21.74
N GLY A 184 19.34 22.14 -20.96
CA GLY A 184 18.97 22.23 -19.54
C GLY A 184 20.16 22.23 -18.59
N SER A 185 19.89 22.71 -17.38
CA SER A 185 20.87 22.79 -16.28
C SER A 185 20.34 22.12 -15.00
N SER A 186 19.43 21.15 -15.16
CA SER A 186 18.91 20.35 -14.04
C SER A 186 20.03 19.52 -13.41
N GLU A 187 19.79 18.96 -12.23
CA GLU A 187 20.75 18.06 -11.60
C GLU A 187 21.06 16.84 -12.47
N LEU A 188 20.04 16.25 -13.10
CA LEU A 188 20.22 15.15 -14.05
C LEU A 188 21.02 15.59 -15.29
N ALA A 189 20.74 16.78 -15.85
CA ALA A 189 21.51 17.31 -16.98
C ALA A 189 23.01 17.43 -16.65
N ARG A 190 23.33 17.92 -15.45
CA ARG A 190 24.72 18.06 -14.97
C ARG A 190 25.40 16.72 -14.74
N LEU A 191 24.68 15.76 -14.15
CA LEU A 191 25.20 14.42 -13.91
C LEU A 191 25.50 13.67 -15.21
N VAL A 192 24.55 13.68 -16.15
CA VAL A 192 24.74 13.10 -17.49
C VAL A 192 25.91 13.79 -18.18
N SER A 193 25.98 15.11 -18.11
CA SER A 193 27.08 15.86 -18.72
C SER A 193 28.44 15.48 -18.13
N GLN A 194 28.53 15.30 -16.81
CA GLN A 194 29.77 14.87 -16.16
C GLN A 194 30.18 13.45 -16.60
N GLU A 195 29.26 12.49 -16.60
CA GLU A 195 29.55 11.11 -17.03
C GLU A 195 30.03 11.07 -18.49
N LEU A 196 29.46 11.89 -19.37
CA LEU A 196 29.88 11.97 -20.77
C LEU A 196 31.26 12.63 -20.94
N LEU A 197 31.54 13.71 -20.19
CA LEU A 197 32.84 14.36 -20.19
C LEU A 197 33.96 13.43 -19.69
N ASP A 198 33.67 12.61 -18.68
CA ASP A 198 34.61 11.60 -18.16
C ASP A 198 35.00 10.54 -19.23
N HIS A 199 34.25 10.46 -20.34
CA HIS A 199 34.51 9.57 -21.48
C HIS A 199 34.86 10.35 -22.77
N ASN A 200 35.44 11.55 -22.63
CA ASN A 200 35.95 12.40 -23.72
C ASN A 200 34.91 12.84 -24.77
N VAL A 201 33.63 12.91 -24.41
CA VAL A 201 32.59 13.45 -25.29
C VAL A 201 32.76 14.98 -25.44
N SER A 202 32.61 15.48 -26.66
CA SER A 202 32.61 16.92 -26.94
C SER A 202 31.25 17.53 -26.61
N LEU A 203 31.11 18.00 -25.37
CA LEU A 203 29.81 18.39 -24.81
C LEU A 203 29.59 19.91 -24.81
N THR A 204 28.43 20.34 -25.30
CA THR A 204 27.93 21.71 -25.13
C THR A 204 26.67 21.68 -24.27
N MET A 205 26.61 22.48 -23.20
CA MET A 205 25.43 22.59 -22.34
C MET A 205 24.78 23.96 -22.51
N THR A 206 23.45 23.98 -22.65
CA THR A 206 22.70 25.24 -22.75
C THR A 206 22.32 25.79 -21.38
N ILE A 207 22.38 27.12 -21.24
CA ILE A 207 21.95 27.82 -20.04
C ILE A 207 21.09 29.05 -20.38
N ARG A 208 20.13 29.37 -19.52
CA ARG A 208 19.28 30.57 -19.68
C ARG A 208 19.95 31.85 -19.19
N ASP A 209 20.80 31.72 -18.18
CA ASP A 209 21.44 32.81 -17.45
C ASP A 209 22.95 32.57 -17.41
N LEU A 210 23.72 33.42 -18.10
CA LEU A 210 25.18 33.28 -18.21
C LEU A 210 25.88 33.53 -16.87
N GLU A 211 25.30 34.30 -15.96
CA GLU A 211 25.90 34.57 -14.65
C GLU A 211 25.98 33.29 -13.80
N LYS A 212 25.08 32.34 -14.03
CA LYS A 212 25.05 31.04 -13.34
C LYS A 212 25.86 29.95 -14.07
N ALA A 213 26.47 30.27 -15.20
CA ALA A 213 27.17 29.28 -16.03
C ALA A 213 28.33 28.62 -15.28
N ASP A 214 29.12 29.41 -14.54
CA ASP A 214 30.30 28.90 -13.84
C ASP A 214 29.95 27.95 -12.68
N LEU A 215 28.70 28.02 -12.18
CA LEU A 215 28.22 27.19 -11.07
C LEU A 215 27.48 25.93 -11.57
N LEU A 216 26.83 26.00 -12.73
CA LEU A 216 25.95 24.94 -13.23
C LEU A 216 26.55 24.13 -14.37
N VAL A 217 27.43 24.69 -15.19
CA VAL A 217 28.05 23.97 -16.32
C VAL A 217 29.27 23.21 -15.80
N PRO A 218 29.33 21.87 -15.97
CA PRO A 218 30.50 21.10 -15.58
C PRO A 218 31.78 21.55 -16.29
N ARG A 219 32.93 21.47 -15.60
CA ARG A 219 34.23 21.81 -16.19
C ARG A 219 34.52 20.89 -17.37
N GLY A 220 34.87 21.46 -18.51
CA GLY A 220 35.13 20.71 -19.76
C GLY A 220 34.00 20.81 -20.78
N ALA A 221 32.77 21.15 -20.36
CA ALA A 221 31.69 21.44 -21.30
C ALA A 221 31.78 22.86 -21.85
N GLN A 222 31.46 23.02 -23.14
CA GLN A 222 31.20 24.33 -23.73
C GLN A 222 29.85 24.86 -23.25
N ARG A 223 29.73 26.19 -23.12
CA ARG A 223 28.48 26.86 -22.74
C ARG A 223 27.81 27.50 -23.95
N ALA A 224 26.49 27.33 -24.05
CA ALA A 224 25.66 27.97 -25.06
C ALA A 224 24.47 28.66 -24.40
N LEU A 225 24.01 29.80 -24.93
CA LEU A 225 22.75 30.38 -24.50
C LEU A 225 21.58 29.53 -25.00
N TYR A 226 20.57 29.29 -24.15
CA TYR A 226 19.39 28.48 -24.51
C TYR A 226 18.66 29.01 -25.75
N ARG A 227 18.62 30.33 -25.94
CA ARG A 227 18.01 30.96 -27.13
C ARG A 227 18.76 30.64 -28.43
N GLU A 228 20.04 30.28 -28.35
CA GLU A 228 20.93 29.98 -29.47
C GLU A 228 21.05 28.48 -29.75
N ARG A 229 20.33 27.62 -29.01
CA ARG A 229 20.46 26.15 -29.07
C ARG A 229 20.39 25.57 -30.49
N PHE A 230 19.51 26.10 -31.35
CA PHE A 230 19.35 25.60 -32.72
C PHE A 230 20.55 25.91 -33.63
N SER A 231 21.35 26.94 -33.32
CA SER A 231 22.59 27.21 -34.07
C SER A 231 23.67 26.13 -33.87
N TYR A 232 23.51 25.28 -32.86
CA TYR A 232 24.39 24.15 -32.57
C TYR A 232 23.92 22.86 -33.22
N PHE A 233 22.68 22.77 -33.69
CA PHE A 233 22.13 21.55 -34.30
C PHE A 233 22.98 21.05 -35.48
N PRO A 234 23.49 21.91 -36.39
CA PRO A 234 24.38 21.47 -37.46
C PRO A 234 25.75 20.96 -36.97
N LYS A 235 26.12 21.24 -35.72
CA LYS A 235 27.43 20.95 -35.14
C LYS A 235 27.43 19.72 -34.23
N VAL A 236 26.26 19.15 -33.95
CA VAL A 236 26.10 18.04 -32.99
C VAL A 236 25.38 16.85 -33.63
N THR A 237 25.74 15.66 -33.18
CA THR A 237 25.12 14.40 -33.61
C THR A 237 23.99 13.99 -32.67
N VAL A 238 24.10 14.36 -31.39
CA VAL A 238 23.16 13.98 -30.32
C VAL A 238 22.63 15.22 -29.61
N VAL A 239 21.34 15.23 -29.31
CA VAL A 239 20.70 16.20 -28.42
C VAL A 239 20.11 15.47 -27.22
N ILE A 240 20.44 15.92 -26.01
CA ILE A 240 19.90 15.39 -24.76
C ILE A 240 19.11 16.53 -24.10
N SER A 241 17.83 16.36 -23.81
CA SER A 241 17.03 17.35 -23.08
C SER A 241 16.69 16.85 -21.68
N ALA A 242 16.84 17.75 -20.69
CA ALA A 242 16.53 17.48 -19.29
C ALA A 242 16.14 18.80 -18.60
N THR A 243 15.04 19.41 -19.04
CA THR A 243 14.51 20.67 -18.49
C THR A 243 13.24 20.45 -17.66
N LYS A 244 12.78 21.54 -17.02
CA LYS A 244 11.52 21.59 -16.23
C LYS A 244 10.44 22.42 -16.95
N GLY A 245 10.53 22.54 -18.29
CA GLY A 245 9.63 23.38 -19.09
C GLY A 245 8.26 22.75 -19.34
N LEU A 246 7.26 23.58 -19.62
CA LEU A 246 5.93 23.14 -20.09
C LEU A 246 5.77 23.27 -21.62
N GLU A 247 6.86 23.53 -22.33
CA GLU A 247 6.89 23.66 -23.79
C GLU A 247 7.97 22.76 -24.36
N TYR A 248 7.78 22.30 -25.59
CA TYR A 248 8.82 21.56 -26.28
C TYR A 248 10.06 22.44 -26.46
N THR A 249 11.18 21.95 -25.96
CA THR A 249 12.49 22.54 -26.20
C THR A 249 12.90 22.37 -27.67
N VAL A 250 12.46 21.27 -28.29
CA VAL A 250 12.68 20.89 -29.68
C VAL A 250 11.39 20.34 -30.29
N CYS A 251 10.88 21.02 -31.32
CA CYS A 251 9.78 20.54 -32.15
C CYS A 251 10.31 19.74 -33.35
N ALA A 252 9.47 18.88 -33.95
CA ALA A 252 9.81 18.05 -35.11
C ALA A 252 10.32 18.89 -36.30
N ALA A 253 9.72 20.05 -36.55
CA ALA A 253 10.16 20.96 -37.61
C ALA A 253 11.60 21.49 -37.42
N GLN A 254 12.14 21.46 -36.21
CA GLN A 254 13.48 21.95 -35.86
C GLN A 254 14.52 20.82 -35.81
N ALA A 255 14.08 19.56 -35.80
CA ALA A 255 14.90 18.37 -35.58
C ALA A 255 15.67 17.92 -36.84
N LEU A 256 16.29 18.87 -37.57
CA LEU A 256 16.83 18.63 -38.92
C LEU A 256 18.18 17.88 -38.94
N HIS A 257 19.10 18.20 -38.03
CA HIS A 257 20.50 17.73 -38.15
C HIS A 257 20.86 16.55 -37.22
N PRO A 258 20.69 16.63 -35.88
CA PRO A 258 21.05 15.53 -34.98
C PRO A 258 20.37 14.22 -35.38
N THR A 259 21.05 13.09 -35.20
CA THR A 259 20.53 11.75 -35.53
C THR A 259 19.89 11.07 -34.32
N LEU A 260 20.31 11.42 -33.11
CA LEU A 260 19.78 10.87 -31.87
C LEU A 260 19.30 11.99 -30.93
N TYR A 261 18.11 11.81 -30.39
CA TYR A 261 17.49 12.65 -29.39
C TYR A 261 17.22 11.82 -28.14
N ILE A 262 17.66 12.30 -26.98
CA ILE A 262 17.43 11.66 -25.69
C ILE A 262 16.62 12.64 -24.82
N ASP A 263 15.38 12.29 -24.52
CA ASP A 263 14.50 13.06 -23.67
C ASP A 263 14.45 12.46 -22.26
N LEU A 264 15.10 13.14 -21.32
CA LEU A 264 15.15 12.77 -19.92
C LEU A 264 14.16 13.59 -19.08
N ALA A 265 13.39 14.48 -19.68
CA ALA A 265 12.39 15.28 -18.98
C ALA A 265 11.07 14.52 -18.83
N ASN A 266 10.44 14.71 -17.67
CA ASN A 266 9.05 14.33 -17.47
C ASN A 266 8.30 15.52 -16.85
N PRO A 267 7.37 16.17 -17.57
CA PRO A 267 6.87 15.81 -18.89
C PRO A 267 7.88 16.00 -20.04
N ALA A 268 7.66 15.31 -21.17
CA ALA A 268 8.57 15.30 -22.33
C ALA A 268 8.93 16.70 -22.86
N ASP A 269 10.22 16.96 -23.03
CA ASP A 269 10.80 18.19 -23.58
C ASP A 269 10.90 18.16 -25.11
N ILE A 270 10.96 16.98 -25.71
CA ILE A 270 11.12 16.80 -27.16
C ILE A 270 9.80 16.32 -27.74
N GLU A 271 9.40 16.92 -28.86
CA GLU A 271 8.15 16.55 -29.51
C GLU A 271 8.16 15.08 -29.97
N PRO A 272 7.18 14.24 -29.58
CA PRO A 272 7.16 12.82 -29.93
C PRO A 272 7.20 12.55 -31.43
N ALA A 273 6.69 13.47 -32.26
CA ALA A 273 6.73 13.39 -33.72
C ALA A 273 8.16 13.37 -34.31
N VAL A 274 9.18 13.72 -33.52
CA VAL A 274 10.59 13.55 -33.92
C VAL A 274 10.93 12.09 -34.22
N LYS A 275 10.26 11.12 -33.56
CA LYS A 275 10.45 9.69 -33.81
C LYS A 275 10.03 9.25 -35.22
N ASP A 276 9.12 9.99 -35.84
CA ASP A 276 8.52 9.67 -37.13
C ASP A 276 9.32 10.29 -38.30
N LEU A 277 10.37 11.08 -38.00
CA LEU A 277 11.26 11.68 -38.98
C LEU A 277 12.30 10.68 -39.48
N GLU A 278 12.54 10.67 -40.79
CA GLU A 278 13.51 9.77 -41.42
C GLU A 278 14.93 10.01 -40.90
N GLY A 279 15.60 8.92 -40.52
CA GLY A 279 16.97 8.95 -40.00
C GLY A 279 17.13 9.54 -38.59
N LYS A 280 16.02 9.74 -37.85
CA LYS A 280 16.02 10.25 -36.48
C LYS A 280 15.61 9.15 -35.49
N ARG A 281 16.29 9.11 -34.35
CA ARG A 281 15.94 8.23 -33.23
C ARG A 281 15.63 9.08 -32.00
N LEU A 282 14.48 8.84 -31.38
CA LEU A 282 14.10 9.43 -30.10
C LEU A 282 14.14 8.33 -29.02
N VAL A 283 14.85 8.59 -27.93
CA VAL A 283 14.93 7.75 -26.74
C VAL A 283 14.40 8.54 -25.57
N THR A 284 13.43 8.01 -24.86
CA THR A 284 12.88 8.64 -23.65
C THR A 284 13.45 7.99 -22.39
N LEU A 285 13.23 8.61 -21.23
CA LEU A 285 13.56 8.02 -19.93
C LEU A 285 12.95 6.62 -19.75
N ALA A 286 11.79 6.34 -20.34
CA ALA A 286 11.11 5.04 -20.26
C ALA A 286 11.78 3.94 -21.11
N ASP A 287 12.58 4.33 -22.11
CA ASP A 287 13.27 3.40 -23.03
C ASP A 287 14.66 2.98 -22.52
N LEU A 288 15.10 3.52 -21.38
CA LEU A 288 16.43 3.23 -20.83
C LEU A 288 16.48 1.80 -20.25
N PRO A 289 17.45 0.95 -20.67
CA PRO A 289 17.56 -0.44 -20.25
C PRO A 289 18.25 -0.57 -18.87
N CYS A 290 17.78 0.20 -17.89
CA CYS A 290 18.22 0.08 -16.51
C CYS A 290 17.24 -0.80 -15.73
N SER A 291 17.62 -2.04 -15.43
CA SER A 291 17.06 -2.68 -14.25
C SER A 291 17.58 -1.91 -13.05
N PHE A 292 16.69 -1.55 -12.13
CA PHE A 292 17.05 -0.82 -10.94
C PHE A 292 17.04 -1.80 -9.77
N PRO A 293 18.08 -2.65 -9.56
CA PRO A 293 18.10 -3.61 -8.46
C PRO A 293 18.03 -2.92 -7.08
N GLU A 294 18.45 -1.66 -6.97
CA GLU A 294 18.23 -0.83 -5.79
C GLU A 294 16.80 -0.30 -5.69
N ARG A 295 16.12 -0.02 -6.80
CA ARG A 295 14.71 0.41 -6.82
C ARG A 295 13.79 -0.74 -6.46
N GLU A 296 14.02 -1.98 -6.90
CA GLU A 296 13.19 -3.11 -6.47
C GLU A 296 13.23 -3.31 -4.96
N LYS A 297 14.44 -3.23 -4.36
CA LYS A 297 14.61 -3.24 -2.90
C LYS A 297 13.97 -2.02 -2.24
N ALA A 298 14.11 -0.84 -2.83
CA ALA A 298 13.55 0.40 -2.31
C ALA A 298 12.03 0.45 -2.40
N VAL A 299 11.45 -0.07 -3.48
CA VAL A 299 10.01 -0.23 -3.71
C VAL A 299 9.47 -1.28 -2.75
N SER A 300 10.14 -2.41 -2.57
CA SER A 300 9.74 -3.43 -1.58
C SER A 300 9.72 -2.87 -0.16
N LEU A 301 10.78 -2.14 0.24
CA LEU A 301 10.83 -1.45 1.53
C LEU A 301 9.72 -0.39 1.65
N ALA A 302 9.55 0.47 0.65
CA ALA A 302 8.52 1.50 0.64
C ALA A 302 7.12 0.88 0.75
N SER A 303 6.83 -0.20 0.00
CA SER A 303 5.57 -0.93 0.06
C SER A 303 5.28 -1.50 1.44
N SER A 304 6.30 -2.07 2.11
CA SER A 304 6.14 -2.55 3.51
C SER A 304 5.79 -1.42 4.48
N MET A 305 6.41 -0.24 4.33
CA MET A 305 6.16 0.94 5.16
C MET A 305 4.81 1.59 4.85
N ILE A 306 4.39 1.57 3.58
CA ILE A 306 3.08 2.02 3.13
C ILE A 306 2.00 1.15 3.76
N SER A 307 2.11 -0.17 3.66
CA SER A 307 1.15 -1.13 4.23
C SER A 307 0.93 -0.87 5.74
N ALA A 308 2.02 -0.80 6.51
CA ALA A 308 1.94 -0.48 7.94
C ALA A 308 1.31 0.89 8.24
N SER A 309 1.52 1.88 7.37
CA SER A 309 0.94 3.23 7.52
C SER A 309 -0.54 3.28 7.14
N VAL A 310 -0.99 2.44 6.20
CA VAL A 310 -2.40 2.26 5.84
C VAL A 310 -3.15 1.71 7.05
N ASP A 311 -2.62 0.63 7.65
CA ASP A 311 -3.19 0.01 8.84
C ASP A 311 -3.26 0.99 10.01
N SER A 312 -2.19 1.77 10.23
CA SER A 312 -2.14 2.79 11.27
C SER A 312 -3.20 3.89 11.05
N PHE A 313 -3.38 4.36 9.81
CA PHE A 313 -4.38 5.36 9.49
C PHE A 313 -5.81 4.85 9.70
N PHE A 314 -6.13 3.64 9.26
CA PHE A 314 -7.46 3.06 9.48
C PHE A 314 -7.72 2.76 10.95
N SER A 315 -6.71 2.33 11.70
CA SER A 315 -6.81 2.17 13.16
C SER A 315 -7.11 3.49 13.85
N TRP A 316 -6.42 4.57 13.46
CA TRP A 316 -6.70 5.92 13.96
C TRP A 316 -8.12 6.38 13.59
N LEU A 317 -8.56 6.12 12.36
CA LEU A 317 -9.88 6.52 11.89
C LEU A 317 -10.99 5.83 12.69
N GLN A 318 -10.85 4.53 12.93
CA GLN A 318 -11.77 3.77 13.77
C GLN A 318 -11.80 4.31 15.21
N ALA A 319 -10.64 4.63 15.79
CA ALA A 319 -10.57 5.23 17.12
C ALA A 319 -11.27 6.60 17.17
N ARG A 320 -11.12 7.42 16.14
CA ARG A 320 -11.78 8.73 16.04
C ARG A 320 -13.30 8.63 15.95
N ASP A 321 -13.81 7.74 15.10
CA ASP A 321 -15.25 7.56 14.96
C ASP A 321 -15.89 7.06 16.27
N ARG A 322 -15.14 6.28 17.09
CA ARG A 322 -15.54 5.96 18.47
C ARG A 322 -15.63 7.21 19.35
N PHE A 323 -14.66 8.13 19.30
CA PHE A 323 -14.73 9.38 20.07
C PHE A 323 -15.92 10.28 19.68
N ALA A 324 -16.20 10.44 18.39
CA ALA A 324 -17.37 11.20 17.93
C ALA A 324 -18.71 10.54 18.34
N SER A 325 -18.72 9.23 18.55
CA SER A 325 -19.86 8.51 19.12
C SER A 325 -19.99 8.75 20.64
N ILE A 326 -18.86 8.76 21.36
CA ILE A 326 -18.81 9.08 22.80
C ILE A 326 -19.35 10.48 23.07
N GLU A 327 -18.93 11.48 22.31
CA GLU A 327 -19.44 12.86 22.47
C GLU A 327 -20.95 12.94 22.25
N ARG A 328 -21.47 12.38 21.14
CA ARG A 328 -22.91 12.34 20.86
C ARG A 328 -23.71 11.63 21.95
N THR A 329 -23.20 10.50 22.44
CA THR A 329 -23.86 9.72 23.50
C THR A 329 -23.85 10.49 24.82
N SER A 330 -22.74 11.16 25.15
CA SER A 330 -22.61 12.00 26.35
C SER A 330 -23.57 13.18 26.31
N GLU A 331 -23.71 13.83 25.16
CA GLU A 331 -24.63 14.95 24.96
C GLU A 331 -26.10 14.49 25.06
N ALA A 332 -26.44 13.35 24.46
CA ALA A 332 -27.77 12.76 24.59
C ALA A 332 -28.11 12.39 26.05
N ALA A 333 -27.15 11.82 26.79
CA ALA A 333 -27.31 11.48 28.20
C ALA A 333 -27.46 12.73 29.08
N ALA A 334 -26.67 13.78 28.83
CA ALA A 334 -26.78 15.06 29.52
C ALA A 334 -28.15 15.73 29.29
N ASN A 335 -28.62 15.72 28.04
CA ASN A 335 -29.94 16.24 27.69
C ASN A 335 -31.07 15.41 28.32
N ASN A 336 -30.94 14.08 28.38
CA ASN A 336 -31.92 13.22 29.05
C ASN A 336 -31.98 13.50 30.56
N LEU A 337 -30.83 13.72 31.19
CA LEU A 337 -30.76 14.10 32.60
C LEU A 337 -31.46 15.45 32.83
N LEU A 338 -31.18 16.46 32.01
CA LEU A 338 -31.83 17.77 32.10
C LEU A 338 -33.35 17.65 31.95
N TYR A 339 -33.81 16.85 30.99
CA TYR A 339 -35.24 16.60 30.77
C TYR A 339 -35.92 16.02 32.01
N ARG A 340 -35.29 15.04 32.68
CA ARG A 340 -35.82 14.45 33.93
C ARG A 340 -35.79 15.43 35.10
N LEU A 341 -34.80 16.30 35.15
CA LEU A 341 -34.66 17.32 36.21
C LEU A 341 -35.50 18.57 35.96
N TYR A 342 -36.13 18.72 34.79
CA TYR A 342 -36.90 19.90 34.43
C TYR A 342 -38.03 20.21 35.42
N ALA A 343 -38.86 19.22 35.75
CA ALA A 343 -39.98 19.39 36.69
C ALA A 343 -39.50 19.66 38.14
N PRO A 344 -38.55 18.90 38.70
CA PRO A 344 -37.95 19.21 40.01
C PRO A 344 -37.32 20.61 40.10
N LEU A 345 -36.56 21.02 39.08
CA LEU A 345 -35.90 22.34 39.08
C LEU A 345 -36.90 23.50 39.01
N SER A 346 -38.02 23.30 38.32
CA SER A 346 -39.08 24.31 38.20
C SER A 346 -39.84 24.54 39.51
N GLN A 347 -39.76 23.61 40.47
CA GLN A 347 -40.40 23.72 41.78
C GLN A 347 -39.55 24.50 42.81
N LEU A 348 -38.28 24.82 42.50
CA LEU A 348 -37.36 25.50 43.42
C LEU A 348 -37.60 27.01 43.56
N GLY A 349 -38.56 27.58 42.81
CA GLY A 349 -38.92 29.00 42.92
C GLY A 349 -37.82 29.99 42.52
N LEU A 350 -36.83 29.54 41.74
CA LEU A 350 -35.73 30.37 41.24
C LEU A 350 -36.22 31.33 40.13
N ASP A 351 -35.58 32.49 40.02
CA ASP A 351 -35.82 33.40 38.89
C ASP A 351 -35.35 32.79 37.55
N SER A 352 -35.88 33.30 36.44
CA SER A 352 -35.66 32.70 35.11
C SER A 352 -34.19 32.74 34.65
N LEU A 353 -33.42 33.74 35.09
CA LEU A 353 -32.02 33.90 34.71
C LEU A 353 -31.14 32.87 35.43
N THR A 354 -31.32 32.74 36.74
CA THR A 354 -30.59 31.78 37.60
C THR A 354 -30.91 30.34 37.18
N LEU A 355 -32.16 30.07 36.81
CA LEU A 355 -32.60 28.75 36.36
C LEU A 355 -31.96 28.38 35.00
N ASP A 356 -31.79 29.34 34.08
CA ASP A 356 -31.13 29.11 32.79
C ASP A 356 -29.60 28.91 32.92
N GLU A 357 -28.95 29.66 33.82
CA GLU A 357 -27.53 29.43 34.17
C GLU A 357 -27.30 28.08 34.84
N MET A 358 -28.18 27.69 35.78
CA MET A 358 -28.12 26.37 36.40
C MET A 358 -28.28 25.26 35.37
N ARG A 359 -29.22 25.39 34.42
CA ARG A 359 -29.43 24.41 33.35
C ARG A 359 -28.18 24.26 32.48
N LYS A 360 -27.57 25.36 32.03
CA LYS A 360 -26.33 25.33 31.24
C LYS A 360 -25.19 24.64 31.99
N THR A 361 -25.01 24.98 33.27
CA THR A 361 -23.99 24.36 34.14
C THR A 361 -24.25 22.87 34.33
N LEU A 362 -25.51 22.46 34.53
CA LEU A 362 -25.91 21.06 34.66
C LEU A 362 -25.65 20.24 33.41
N VAL A 363 -26.04 20.74 32.23
CA VAL A 363 -25.78 20.06 30.95
C VAL A 363 -24.28 19.92 30.73
N GLU A 364 -23.51 20.99 30.93
CA GLU A 364 -22.06 20.96 30.68
C GLU A 364 -21.32 20.04 31.66
N THR A 365 -21.73 20.04 32.94
CA THR A 365 -21.16 19.15 33.97
C THR A 365 -21.52 17.69 33.70
N ALA A 366 -22.77 17.41 33.35
CA ALA A 366 -23.24 16.07 33.01
C ALA A 366 -22.55 15.56 31.73
N ARG A 367 -22.44 16.40 30.70
CA ARG A 367 -21.72 16.08 29.45
C ARG A 367 -20.28 15.69 29.75
N LYS A 368 -19.56 16.49 30.55
CA LYS A 368 -18.18 16.19 30.97
C LYS A 368 -18.07 14.91 31.80
N ALA A 369 -18.98 14.69 32.75
CA ALA A 369 -18.99 13.49 33.59
C ALA A 369 -19.25 12.21 32.77
N PHE A 370 -20.27 12.24 31.91
CA PHE A 370 -20.59 11.11 31.02
C PHE A 370 -19.50 10.89 29.99
N SER A 371 -18.92 11.95 29.40
CA SER A 371 -17.75 11.83 28.53
C SER A 371 -16.60 11.19 29.28
N HIS A 372 -16.19 11.70 30.44
CA HIS A 372 -15.09 11.11 31.23
C HIS A 372 -15.34 9.64 31.54
N GLN A 373 -16.55 9.28 32.00
CA GLN A 373 -16.91 7.90 32.30
C GLN A 373 -16.93 7.02 31.05
N LEU A 374 -17.45 7.50 29.92
CA LEU A 374 -17.44 6.80 28.63
C LEU A 374 -16.04 6.76 28.00
N TYR A 375 -15.16 7.72 28.30
CA TYR A 375 -13.75 7.74 27.93
C TYR A 375 -12.95 6.78 28.81
N GLU A 376 -13.24 6.66 30.10
CA GLU A 376 -12.62 5.71 31.02
C GLU A 376 -13.09 4.28 30.78
N ASN A 377 -14.39 4.09 30.57
CA ASN A 377 -14.96 2.82 30.10
C ASN A 377 -14.55 2.54 28.63
N GLY A 378 -14.34 3.60 27.86
CA GLY A 378 -13.84 3.62 26.48
C GLY A 378 -12.32 3.62 26.36
N LYS A 379 -11.56 3.54 27.47
CA LYS A 379 -10.16 3.07 27.49
C LYS A 379 -10.09 1.58 27.17
N LEU A 380 -10.87 1.15 26.20
CA LEU A 380 -10.51 0.01 25.41
C LEU A 380 -9.39 0.51 24.49
N ARG A 381 -8.14 0.33 24.95
CA ARG A 381 -7.06 -0.03 24.01
C ARG A 381 -7.69 -1.02 23.04
N PRO A 382 -7.41 -0.95 21.71
CA PRO A 382 -7.90 -1.97 20.77
C PRO A 382 -7.81 -3.31 21.47
N ILE A 383 -8.96 -3.93 21.82
CA ILE A 383 -8.89 -5.12 22.65
C ILE A 383 -8.35 -6.14 21.68
N GLN A 384 -7.07 -6.47 21.83
CA GLN A 384 -6.49 -7.57 21.13
C GLN A 384 -7.19 -8.81 21.69
N LYS A 385 -8.16 -9.30 20.94
CA LYS A 385 -8.78 -10.58 21.24
C LYS A 385 -7.86 -11.65 20.71
N TYR A 386 -7.69 -12.69 21.51
CA TYR A 386 -7.00 -13.90 21.13
C TYR A 386 -8.04 -15.00 20.98
N VAL A 387 -7.95 -15.74 19.89
CA VAL A 387 -8.74 -16.94 19.65
C VAL A 387 -7.74 -18.08 19.54
N ASP A 388 -7.92 -19.05 20.41
CA ASP A 388 -7.18 -20.30 20.35
C ASP A 388 -7.79 -21.18 19.26
N LEU A 389 -7.00 -21.51 18.25
CA LEU A 389 -7.41 -22.33 17.11
C LEU A 389 -6.92 -23.78 17.25
N THR A 390 -6.45 -24.15 18.44
CA THR A 390 -5.84 -25.45 18.72
C THR A 390 -6.85 -26.42 19.29
N ARG A 391 -6.83 -27.67 18.82
CA ARG A 391 -7.55 -28.78 19.45
C ARG A 391 -6.94 -29.12 20.80
N LEU A 392 -7.80 -29.43 21.77
CA LEU A 392 -7.35 -29.99 23.04
C LEU A 392 -6.71 -31.36 22.77
N LEU A 393 -5.48 -31.56 23.24
CA LEU A 393 -4.87 -32.89 23.24
C LEU A 393 -5.48 -33.73 24.35
N GLU A 394 -6.07 -34.85 23.96
CA GLU A 394 -6.72 -35.82 24.85
C GLU A 394 -6.41 -37.25 24.40
N ASN A 395 -6.70 -38.23 25.25
CA ASN A 395 -6.56 -39.64 24.88
C ASN A 395 -7.52 -39.94 23.75
N ALA A 396 -7.00 -40.17 22.55
CA ALA A 396 -7.81 -40.36 21.36
C ALA A 396 -7.08 -41.28 20.37
N PRO A 397 -7.83 -42.12 19.63
CA PRO A 397 -7.29 -42.75 18.45
C PRO A 397 -6.92 -41.67 17.42
N PRO A 398 -6.02 -41.97 16.48
CA PRO A 398 -5.66 -41.04 15.44
C PRO A 398 -6.84 -40.73 14.51
N VAL A 399 -6.71 -39.63 13.78
CA VAL A 399 -7.65 -39.32 12.69
C VAL A 399 -7.42 -40.27 11.52
N PHE A 400 -6.15 -40.48 11.13
CA PHE A 400 -5.72 -41.47 10.14
C PHE A 400 -5.41 -42.83 10.78
N VAL A 401 -5.80 -43.93 10.13
CA VAL A 401 -5.76 -45.27 10.73
C VAL A 401 -4.34 -45.74 11.07
N ASP A 402 -3.34 -45.33 10.29
CA ASP A 402 -1.95 -45.78 10.45
C ASP A 402 -1.10 -44.87 11.36
N ASP A 403 -1.67 -43.76 11.83
CA ASP A 403 -1.01 -42.84 12.76
C ASP A 403 -1.00 -43.42 14.19
N PRO A 404 -0.05 -42.98 15.04
CA PRO A 404 -0.03 -43.41 16.44
C PRO A 404 -1.13 -42.72 17.26
N ASP A 405 -1.70 -43.46 18.20
CA ASP A 405 -2.62 -42.92 19.22
C ASP A 405 -1.97 -41.80 20.02
N THR A 406 -2.80 -40.83 20.44
CA THR A 406 -2.41 -39.90 21.51
C THR A 406 -2.70 -40.54 22.86
N SER A 407 -1.67 -40.68 23.70
CA SER A 407 -1.80 -41.17 25.08
C SER A 407 -1.20 -40.21 26.12
N ILE A 408 -1.97 -39.98 27.18
CA ILE A 408 -1.71 -39.09 28.29
C ILE A 408 -1.96 -39.87 29.59
N GLU A 409 -0.87 -40.35 30.20
CA GLU A 409 -0.92 -41.26 31.34
C GLU A 409 -0.27 -40.65 32.58
N ALA A 410 -0.86 -40.88 33.77
CA ALA A 410 -0.24 -40.46 35.01
C ALA A 410 0.99 -41.33 35.35
N VAL A 411 2.15 -40.70 35.54
CA VAL A 411 3.39 -41.36 35.97
C VAL A 411 3.67 -41.15 37.46
N ALA A 412 3.31 -39.97 37.98
CA ALA A 412 3.39 -39.63 39.40
C ALA A 412 2.08 -39.03 39.89
N THR A 413 1.67 -39.36 41.12
CA THR A 413 0.42 -38.90 41.73
C THR A 413 0.68 -38.14 43.04
N MET A 414 -0.23 -37.23 43.41
CA MET A 414 -0.09 -36.47 44.67
C MET A 414 -0.01 -37.36 45.90
N GLU A 415 -0.77 -38.47 45.91
CA GLU A 415 -0.83 -39.39 47.05
C GLU A 415 0.49 -40.15 47.24
N LYS A 416 1.06 -40.66 46.14
CA LYS A 416 2.26 -41.50 46.19
C LYS A 416 3.55 -40.69 46.17
N ASN A 417 3.58 -39.60 45.42
CA ASN A 417 4.80 -38.87 45.07
C ASN A 417 4.84 -37.45 45.64
N HIS A 418 3.74 -36.92 46.16
CA HIS A 418 3.59 -35.51 46.56
C HIS A 418 3.74 -34.49 45.42
N TYR A 419 3.76 -34.95 44.16
CA TYR A 419 3.72 -34.15 42.94
C TYR A 419 2.98 -34.93 41.84
N ARG A 420 2.57 -34.26 40.75
CA ARG A 420 1.94 -34.90 39.58
C ARG A 420 2.83 -34.79 38.35
N VAL A 421 3.02 -35.89 37.64
CA VAL A 421 3.65 -35.93 36.31
C VAL A 421 2.81 -36.83 35.42
N LYS A 422 2.60 -36.39 34.18
CA LYS A 422 1.99 -37.21 33.14
C LYS A 422 3.01 -37.49 32.03
N ARG A 423 2.93 -38.68 31.42
CA ARG A 423 3.60 -39.02 30.17
C ARG A 423 2.71 -38.58 29.03
N LEU A 424 3.31 -37.99 28.01
CA LEU A 424 2.67 -37.64 26.75
C LEU A 424 3.33 -38.51 25.67
N GLN A 425 2.52 -39.30 24.97
CA GLN A 425 2.91 -40.01 23.76
C GLN A 425 2.05 -39.47 22.63
N LEU A 426 2.71 -38.91 21.61
CA LEU A 426 2.08 -38.14 20.54
C LEU A 426 2.68 -38.59 19.20
N GLY A 427 1.86 -38.64 18.16
CA GLY A 427 2.33 -38.58 16.78
C GLY A 427 2.71 -37.16 16.38
N THR A 428 3.55 -37.04 15.36
CA THR A 428 3.90 -35.75 14.73
C THR A 428 2.68 -35.04 14.13
N HIS A 429 1.66 -35.80 13.74
CA HIS A 429 0.40 -35.31 13.16
C HIS A 429 -0.79 -35.36 14.13
N SER A 430 -0.55 -35.45 15.44
CA SER A 430 -1.61 -35.51 16.45
C SER A 430 -2.27 -34.16 16.70
N GLY A 431 -3.61 -34.12 16.67
CA GLY A 431 -4.39 -32.91 16.94
C GLY A 431 -4.12 -31.80 15.92
N THR A 432 -4.12 -30.54 16.38
CA THR A 432 -3.67 -29.42 15.55
C THR A 432 -2.16 -29.45 15.45
N HIS A 433 -1.65 -29.54 14.24
CA HIS A 433 -0.22 -29.72 13.96
C HIS A 433 0.19 -28.93 12.72
N ILE A 434 1.50 -28.86 12.50
CA ILE A 434 2.11 -28.25 11.31
C ILE A 434 2.88 -29.30 10.55
N ASP A 435 2.70 -29.36 9.24
CA ASP A 435 3.50 -30.19 8.34
C ASP A 435 4.60 -29.37 7.69
N SER A 436 5.78 -29.97 7.61
CA SER A 436 6.92 -29.42 6.88
C SER A 436 7.13 -30.15 5.55
N PRO A 437 7.98 -29.61 4.66
CA PRO A 437 8.28 -30.30 3.42
C PRO A 437 8.79 -31.73 3.58
N ASN A 438 9.43 -32.05 4.71
CA ASN A 438 9.92 -33.40 5.00
C ASN A 438 8.80 -34.44 5.16
N HIS A 439 7.55 -34.02 5.41
CA HIS A 439 6.38 -34.91 5.50
C HIS A 439 6.16 -35.74 4.22
N ILE A 440 6.48 -35.18 3.04
CA ILE A 440 6.26 -35.87 1.75
C ILE A 440 7.49 -35.87 0.83
N LEU A 441 8.52 -35.05 1.12
CA LEU A 441 9.74 -34.94 0.34
C LEU A 441 10.91 -35.56 1.12
N GLU A 442 11.60 -36.54 0.52
CA GLU A 442 12.71 -37.26 1.17
C GLU A 442 13.84 -36.34 1.66
N GLN A 443 14.12 -35.26 0.91
CA GLN A 443 15.10 -34.22 1.27
C GLN A 443 14.42 -32.90 1.67
N GLY A 444 13.15 -32.96 2.05
CA GLY A 444 12.38 -31.81 2.50
C GLY A 444 12.91 -31.26 3.81
N ARG A 445 12.75 -29.96 3.99
CA ARG A 445 13.17 -29.25 5.20
C ARG A 445 12.32 -29.67 6.41
N THR A 446 12.97 -29.88 7.56
CA THR A 446 12.31 -30.25 8.84
C THR A 446 11.97 -29.01 9.67
N LEU A 447 10.94 -29.10 10.53
CA LEU A 447 10.44 -27.96 11.32
C LEU A 447 11.49 -27.30 12.22
N ASP A 448 12.42 -28.08 12.79
CA ASP A 448 13.48 -27.58 13.67
C ASP A 448 14.51 -26.69 12.99
N SER A 449 14.55 -26.72 11.64
CA SER A 449 15.44 -25.87 10.86
C SER A 449 14.83 -24.51 10.50
N TYR A 450 13.53 -24.31 10.71
CA TYR A 450 12.87 -23.03 10.43
C TYR A 450 13.14 -22.01 11.55
N PRO A 451 13.43 -20.74 11.20
CA PRO A 451 13.49 -19.69 12.22
C PRO A 451 12.09 -19.52 12.83
N VAL A 452 12.02 -19.20 14.13
CA VAL A 452 10.74 -19.06 14.85
C VAL A 452 9.75 -18.08 14.19
N GLY A 453 10.26 -17.07 13.46
CA GLY A 453 9.45 -16.12 12.72
C GLY A 453 8.65 -16.73 11.56
N SER A 454 9.04 -17.89 11.03
CA SER A 454 8.30 -18.62 9.99
C SER A 454 6.95 -19.14 10.46
N PHE A 455 6.77 -19.23 11.79
CA PHE A 455 5.55 -19.68 12.45
C PHE A 455 4.61 -18.52 12.82
N SER A 456 4.90 -17.30 12.35
CA SER A 456 4.07 -16.12 12.55
C SER A 456 3.76 -15.47 11.21
N ALA A 457 2.48 -15.14 11.00
CA ALA A 457 2.02 -14.61 9.72
C ALA A 457 0.84 -13.66 9.89
N LYS A 458 0.73 -12.71 8.95
CA LYS A 458 -0.54 -12.02 8.70
C LYS A 458 -1.44 -12.98 7.93
N ALA A 459 -2.52 -13.42 8.56
CA ALA A 459 -3.42 -14.42 8.01
C ALA A 459 -4.75 -13.78 7.58
N TYR A 460 -5.32 -14.29 6.50
CA TYR A 460 -6.73 -14.07 6.17
C TYR A 460 -7.52 -15.37 6.39
N VAL A 461 -8.60 -15.30 7.16
CA VAL A 461 -9.49 -16.45 7.35
C VAL A 461 -10.57 -16.40 6.28
N LEU A 462 -10.40 -17.19 5.22
CA LEU A 462 -11.32 -17.28 4.10
C LEU A 462 -12.54 -18.12 4.49
N ASP A 463 -13.73 -17.57 4.27
CA ASP A 463 -14.99 -18.28 4.53
C ASP A 463 -15.32 -19.21 3.37
N CYS A 464 -15.10 -20.51 3.57
CA CYS A 464 -15.33 -21.57 2.59
C CYS A 464 -16.58 -22.40 2.92
N ARG A 465 -17.38 -21.98 3.92
CA ARG A 465 -18.59 -22.72 4.32
C ARG A 465 -19.62 -22.74 3.19
N ASN A 466 -20.36 -23.84 3.10
CA ASN A 466 -21.37 -24.08 2.07
C ASN A 466 -20.83 -24.03 0.62
N ARG A 467 -19.52 -24.27 0.44
CA ARG A 467 -18.90 -24.42 -0.88
C ARG A 467 -18.68 -25.91 -1.16
N GLU A 468 -18.90 -26.32 -2.40
CA GLU A 468 -18.52 -27.68 -2.85
C GLU A 468 -17.02 -27.79 -3.10
N ARG A 469 -16.37 -26.69 -3.50
CA ARG A 469 -14.95 -26.62 -3.83
C ARG A 469 -14.38 -25.22 -3.56
N ILE A 470 -13.09 -25.16 -3.25
CA ILE A 470 -12.32 -23.92 -3.12
C ILE A 470 -11.51 -23.73 -4.41
N ASP A 471 -12.05 -22.94 -5.32
CA ASP A 471 -11.44 -22.67 -6.63
C ASP A 471 -10.69 -21.32 -6.67
N ARG A 472 -10.11 -21.01 -7.84
CA ARG A 472 -9.37 -19.76 -8.05
C ARG A 472 -10.25 -18.52 -7.81
N ALA A 473 -11.51 -18.55 -8.25
CA ALA A 473 -12.39 -17.40 -8.15
C ALA A 473 -12.67 -17.04 -6.69
N LEU A 474 -12.82 -18.05 -5.82
CA LEU A 474 -13.02 -17.81 -4.39
C LEU A 474 -11.77 -17.19 -3.72
N VAL A 475 -10.57 -17.68 -4.06
CA VAL A 475 -9.33 -17.16 -3.46
C VAL A 475 -8.89 -15.81 -4.02
N GLU A 476 -9.52 -15.30 -5.08
CA GLU A 476 -9.31 -13.93 -5.56
C GLU A 476 -9.76 -12.88 -4.55
N GLU A 477 -10.70 -13.22 -3.65
CA GLU A 477 -11.16 -12.39 -2.54
C GLU A 477 -10.11 -12.17 -1.44
N VAL A 478 -9.04 -12.99 -1.41
CA VAL A 478 -7.97 -12.87 -0.42
C VAL A 478 -7.23 -11.54 -0.61
N PRO A 479 -7.09 -10.71 0.45
CA PRO A 479 -6.39 -9.43 0.37
C PRO A 479 -4.91 -9.60 0.03
N PHE A 480 -4.33 -8.62 -0.67
CA PHE A 480 -2.89 -8.57 -0.87
C PHE A 480 -2.13 -8.34 0.45
N GLY A 481 -0.92 -8.89 0.55
CA GLY A 481 -0.01 -8.67 1.68
C GLY A 481 -0.20 -9.62 2.86
N VAL A 482 -1.11 -10.60 2.76
CA VAL A 482 -1.18 -11.71 3.72
C VAL A 482 -0.19 -12.80 3.33
N THR A 483 0.50 -13.38 4.33
CA THR A 483 1.45 -14.47 4.14
C THR A 483 0.87 -15.82 4.57
N CYS A 484 -0.34 -15.81 5.15
CA CYS A 484 -1.09 -16.99 5.51
C CYS A 484 -2.55 -16.91 5.06
N VAL A 485 -3.10 -18.04 4.61
CA VAL A 485 -4.55 -18.19 4.37
C VAL A 485 -5.06 -19.35 5.19
N VAL A 486 -6.13 -19.12 5.95
CA VAL A 486 -6.83 -20.15 6.72
C VAL A 486 -8.19 -20.39 6.08
N PHE A 487 -8.46 -21.61 5.64
CA PHE A 487 -9.71 -22.00 5.01
C PHE A 487 -10.69 -22.46 6.09
N SER A 488 -11.71 -21.65 6.37
CA SER A 488 -12.80 -22.01 7.28
C SER A 488 -13.89 -22.71 6.48
N THR A 489 -13.82 -24.04 6.39
CA THR A 489 -14.80 -24.83 5.63
C THR A 489 -16.03 -25.20 6.47
N GLY A 490 -15.90 -25.10 7.80
CA GLY A 490 -16.90 -25.55 8.76
C GLY A 490 -16.71 -27.01 9.17
N TRP A 491 -15.71 -27.71 8.62
CA TRP A 491 -15.42 -29.12 8.94
C TRP A 491 -15.10 -29.33 10.40
N GLU A 492 -14.67 -28.26 11.08
CA GLU A 492 -14.37 -28.28 12.51
C GLU A 492 -15.49 -28.84 13.40
N HIS A 493 -16.76 -28.76 12.94
CA HIS A 493 -17.95 -29.25 13.64
C HIS A 493 -18.09 -30.77 13.63
N PHE A 494 -17.42 -31.46 12.71
CA PHE A 494 -17.47 -32.93 12.63
C PHE A 494 -16.40 -33.59 13.52
N TRP A 495 -15.51 -32.83 14.15
CA TRP A 495 -14.43 -33.34 14.98
C TRP A 495 -14.89 -34.41 15.99
N GLY A 496 -14.16 -35.53 16.06
CA GLY A 496 -14.48 -36.66 16.93
C GLY A 496 -15.59 -37.58 16.42
N THR A 497 -16.22 -37.27 15.28
CA THR A 497 -17.22 -38.13 14.63
C THR A 497 -16.62 -38.89 13.44
N ALA A 498 -17.31 -39.92 12.96
CA ALA A 498 -16.92 -40.64 11.76
C ALA A 498 -16.88 -39.73 10.51
N ALA A 499 -17.79 -38.76 10.42
CA ALA A 499 -17.89 -37.81 9.31
C ALA A 499 -16.66 -36.90 9.18
N TYR A 500 -15.84 -36.75 10.24
CA TYR A 500 -14.59 -35.98 10.15
C TYR A 500 -13.57 -36.62 9.20
N ARG A 501 -13.69 -37.94 8.97
CA ARG A 501 -12.87 -38.72 8.03
C ARG A 501 -13.44 -38.77 6.62
N GLU A 502 -14.45 -37.96 6.33
CA GLU A 502 -14.92 -37.72 4.97
C GLU A 502 -14.19 -36.52 4.36
N ASP A 503 -14.37 -36.31 3.06
CA ASP A 503 -13.70 -35.24 2.33
C ASP A 503 -14.37 -33.87 2.59
N PRO A 504 -13.61 -32.85 3.04
CA PRO A 504 -14.10 -31.47 3.14
C PRO A 504 -14.17 -30.82 1.74
N PRO A 505 -14.69 -29.59 1.62
CA PRO A 505 -14.49 -28.78 0.42
C PRO A 505 -13.00 -28.59 0.11
N LEU A 506 -12.52 -29.18 -0.98
CA LEU A 506 -11.10 -29.21 -1.32
C LEU A 506 -10.64 -28.02 -2.16
N CYS A 507 -9.39 -27.61 -1.97
CA CYS A 507 -8.71 -26.64 -2.81
C CYS A 507 -8.41 -27.20 -4.20
N SER A 508 -8.52 -26.36 -5.22
CA SER A 508 -7.92 -26.64 -6.53
C SER A 508 -6.43 -26.29 -6.54
N LYS A 509 -5.60 -27.02 -7.29
CA LYS A 509 -4.17 -26.68 -7.47
C LYS A 509 -3.98 -25.23 -7.95
N ASN A 510 -4.84 -24.76 -8.86
CA ASN A 510 -4.80 -23.39 -9.37
C ASN A 510 -5.11 -22.34 -8.29
N ALA A 511 -5.95 -22.67 -7.29
CA ALA A 511 -6.21 -21.77 -6.17
C ALA A 511 -4.97 -21.64 -5.28
N ILE A 512 -4.32 -22.76 -4.96
CA ILE A 512 -3.09 -22.76 -4.16
C ILE A 512 -1.96 -22.04 -4.89
N LEU A 513 -1.72 -22.36 -6.17
CA LEU A 513 -0.69 -21.73 -6.98
C LEU A 513 -0.87 -20.21 -7.02
N PHE A 514 -2.11 -19.75 -7.21
CA PHE A 514 -2.42 -18.32 -7.22
C PHE A 514 -2.14 -17.62 -5.88
N LEU A 515 -2.37 -18.30 -4.75
CA LEU A 515 -2.02 -17.78 -3.43
C LEU A 515 -0.51 -17.75 -3.21
N GLN A 516 0.22 -18.76 -3.67
CA GLN A 516 1.69 -18.80 -3.62
C GLN A 516 2.31 -17.68 -4.45
N GLU A 517 1.80 -17.42 -5.67
CA GLU A 517 2.21 -16.30 -6.52
C GLU A 517 1.97 -14.93 -5.84
N ARG A 518 1.05 -14.85 -4.88
CA ARG A 518 0.76 -13.67 -4.06
C ARG A 518 1.57 -13.61 -2.75
N GLY A 519 2.48 -14.56 -2.52
CA GLY A 519 3.37 -14.58 -1.35
C GLY A 519 2.81 -15.31 -0.12
N VAL A 520 1.76 -16.12 -0.27
CA VAL A 520 1.25 -16.99 0.81
C VAL A 520 2.17 -18.20 0.96
N VAL A 521 2.66 -18.41 2.18
CA VAL A 521 3.63 -19.49 2.52
C VAL A 521 3.13 -20.39 3.65
N LEU A 522 2.01 -20.06 4.29
CA LEU A 522 1.42 -20.83 5.38
C LEU A 522 -0.08 -21.03 5.11
N PHE A 523 -0.53 -22.28 5.15
CA PHE A 523 -1.91 -22.64 4.78
C PHE A 523 -2.57 -23.36 5.96
N GLY A 524 -3.69 -22.85 6.45
CA GLY A 524 -4.42 -23.43 7.58
C GLY A 524 -5.74 -24.05 7.17
N PHE A 525 -6.05 -25.23 7.71
CA PHE A 525 -7.24 -25.99 7.41
C PHE A 525 -7.93 -26.47 8.70
N ASP A 526 -9.26 -26.50 8.69
CA ASP A 526 -10.09 -26.93 9.82
C ASP A 526 -10.57 -28.39 9.72
N CYS A 527 -9.94 -29.13 8.81
CA CYS A 527 -10.14 -30.54 8.50
C CYS A 527 -8.85 -31.34 8.72
N ALA A 528 -8.96 -32.67 8.61
CA ALA A 528 -7.85 -33.59 8.85
C ALA A 528 -6.91 -33.78 7.68
N SER A 529 -7.27 -33.25 6.50
CA SER A 529 -6.41 -33.25 5.33
C SER A 529 -6.79 -32.11 4.42
N CYS A 530 -5.82 -31.47 3.78
CA CYS A 530 -6.09 -30.59 2.63
C CYS A 530 -6.28 -31.34 1.29
N ASP A 531 -6.10 -32.67 1.30
CA ASP A 531 -6.34 -33.58 0.18
C ASP A 531 -7.52 -34.52 0.44
N LYS A 532 -7.89 -35.34 -0.56
CA LYS A 532 -8.85 -36.42 -0.35
C LYS A 532 -8.29 -37.45 0.62
N MET A 533 -9.13 -38.00 1.49
CA MET A 533 -8.72 -38.99 2.49
C MET A 533 -8.15 -40.28 1.88
N GLU A 534 -8.60 -40.64 0.68
CA GLU A 534 -8.12 -41.81 -0.08
C GLU A 534 -6.93 -41.52 -1.02
N SER A 535 -6.48 -40.25 -1.10
CA SER A 535 -5.39 -39.86 -2.01
C SER A 535 -4.05 -40.37 -1.50
N THR A 536 -3.32 -41.04 -2.40
CA THR A 536 -1.93 -41.46 -2.17
C THR A 536 -0.91 -40.51 -2.78
N ASP A 537 -1.33 -39.66 -3.71
CA ASP A 537 -0.49 -38.70 -4.42
C ASP A 537 -0.41 -37.34 -3.72
N LEU A 538 -1.31 -37.05 -2.77
CA LEU A 538 -1.39 -35.84 -1.95
C LEU A 538 -1.13 -34.54 -2.75
N PRO A 539 -1.95 -34.27 -3.77
CA PRO A 539 -1.67 -33.24 -4.77
C PRO A 539 -1.61 -31.81 -4.20
N ILE A 540 -2.39 -31.50 -3.15
CA ILE A 540 -2.38 -30.19 -2.50
C ILE A 540 -1.21 -30.09 -1.53
N HIS A 541 -0.92 -31.14 -0.74
CA HIS A 541 0.29 -31.17 0.08
C HIS A 541 1.54 -30.95 -0.78
N ARG A 542 1.70 -31.70 -1.89
CA ARG A 542 2.82 -31.52 -2.84
C ARG A 542 2.93 -30.09 -3.32
N GLN A 543 1.83 -29.51 -3.80
CA GLN A 543 1.84 -28.14 -4.31
C GLN A 543 2.34 -27.13 -3.26
N ILE A 544 1.91 -27.27 -2.00
CA ILE A 544 2.30 -26.35 -0.92
C ILE A 544 3.74 -26.61 -0.47
N LEU A 545 4.06 -27.85 -0.14
CA LEU A 545 5.30 -28.24 0.50
C LEU A 545 6.52 -28.20 -0.44
N GLU A 546 6.35 -28.49 -1.74
CA GLU A 546 7.43 -28.33 -2.75
C GLU A 546 7.86 -26.87 -2.93
N SER A 547 7.02 -25.91 -2.54
CA SER A 547 7.33 -24.48 -2.55
C SER A 547 7.95 -23.95 -1.25
N GLU A 548 8.37 -24.84 -0.35
CA GLU A 548 8.79 -24.51 1.03
C GLU A 548 7.67 -23.90 1.90
N GLY A 549 6.42 -24.06 1.49
CA GLY A 549 5.25 -23.71 2.30
C GLY A 549 5.06 -24.65 3.49
N LEU A 550 4.25 -24.23 4.45
CA LEU A 550 3.85 -25.02 5.62
C LEU A 550 2.33 -25.17 5.67
N ILE A 551 1.86 -26.30 6.19
CA ILE A 551 0.44 -26.64 6.32
C ILE A 551 0.10 -26.73 7.80
N ILE A 552 -1.04 -26.19 8.20
CA ILE A 552 -1.60 -26.36 9.54
C ILE A 552 -2.94 -27.07 9.40
N GLU A 553 -3.10 -28.22 10.04
CA GLU A 553 -4.33 -29.02 9.95
C GLU A 553 -5.08 -29.06 11.28
N ASN A 554 -6.34 -29.51 11.23
CA ASN A 554 -7.22 -29.68 12.38
C ASN A 554 -7.46 -28.40 13.21
N LEU A 555 -7.51 -27.23 12.58
CA LEU A 555 -7.87 -25.98 13.28
C LEU A 555 -9.30 -26.01 13.84
N CYS A 556 -9.57 -25.14 14.81
CA CYS A 556 -10.89 -24.95 15.40
C CYS A 556 -11.19 -23.47 15.73
N ASN A 557 -12.41 -23.18 16.17
CA ASN A 557 -12.93 -21.87 16.56
C ASN A 557 -12.88 -20.80 15.44
N LEU A 558 -12.91 -21.21 14.17
CA LEU A 558 -12.72 -20.31 13.03
C LEU A 558 -13.96 -19.49 12.69
N GLN A 559 -15.15 -19.95 13.08
CA GLN A 559 -16.42 -19.27 12.80
C GLN A 559 -16.41 -17.78 13.16
N SER A 560 -15.75 -17.39 14.27
CA SER A 560 -15.68 -16.00 14.73
C SER A 560 -14.71 -15.12 13.91
N LEU A 561 -13.82 -15.75 13.15
CA LEU A 561 -12.75 -15.12 12.39
C LEU A 561 -13.01 -15.08 10.88
N ALA A 562 -13.98 -15.84 10.37
CA ALA A 562 -14.33 -15.88 8.95
C ALA A 562 -14.47 -14.47 8.34
N GLY A 563 -13.77 -14.24 7.23
CA GLY A 563 -13.71 -12.96 6.51
C GLY A 563 -12.79 -11.89 7.14
N ARG A 564 -11.93 -12.25 8.10
CA ARG A 564 -11.05 -11.29 8.80
C ARG A 564 -9.57 -11.51 8.48
N CYS A 565 -8.83 -10.40 8.46
CA CYS A 565 -7.37 -10.41 8.63
C CYS A 565 -7.02 -10.51 10.12
N VAL A 566 -6.11 -11.40 10.47
CA VAL A 566 -5.64 -11.65 11.84
C VAL A 566 -4.12 -11.80 11.88
N ASP A 567 -3.53 -11.56 13.04
CA ASP A 567 -2.16 -11.99 13.33
C ASP A 567 -2.21 -13.44 13.82
N LEU A 568 -1.62 -14.37 13.07
CA LEU A 568 -1.59 -15.80 13.41
C LEU A 568 -0.19 -16.20 13.88
N VAL A 569 -0.15 -16.96 14.96
CA VAL A 569 1.07 -17.57 15.52
C VAL A 569 0.78 -19.06 15.73
N ALA A 570 1.56 -19.93 15.08
CA ALA A 570 1.40 -21.38 15.11
C ALA A 570 2.70 -22.03 15.54
N LEU A 571 2.91 -22.20 16.85
CA LEU A 571 4.20 -22.64 17.39
C LEU A 571 4.19 -24.17 17.58
N PRO A 572 4.92 -24.94 16.75
CA PRO A 572 5.07 -26.39 16.95
C PRO A 572 5.97 -26.68 18.15
N LEU A 573 5.84 -27.88 18.73
CA LEU A 573 6.88 -28.36 19.64
C LEU A 573 8.22 -28.42 18.90
N PHE A 574 9.28 -27.96 19.55
CA PHE A 574 10.60 -27.88 18.94
C PHE A 574 11.32 -29.25 19.04
N VAL A 575 10.99 -30.13 18.09
CA VAL A 575 11.49 -31.51 18.00
C VAL A 575 12.50 -31.65 16.86
N LYS A 576 13.64 -32.28 17.14
CA LYS A 576 14.72 -32.46 16.16
C LYS A 576 14.26 -33.33 14.98
N ASN A 577 14.57 -32.90 13.75
CA ASN A 577 14.23 -33.58 12.50
C ASN A 577 12.72 -33.90 12.35
N SER A 578 11.84 -33.01 12.78
CA SER A 578 10.38 -33.22 12.72
C SER A 578 9.85 -32.98 11.30
N ASP A 579 9.12 -33.96 10.77
CA ASP A 579 8.35 -33.90 9.52
C ASP A 579 6.99 -33.21 9.69
N GLY A 580 6.41 -33.36 10.88
CA GLY A 580 5.30 -32.56 11.38
C GLY A 580 5.41 -32.42 12.90
N CYS A 581 4.61 -31.56 13.52
CA CYS A 581 4.52 -31.55 14.98
C CYS A 581 3.23 -30.88 15.48
N PRO A 582 2.64 -31.37 16.59
CA PRO A 582 1.55 -30.66 17.27
C PRO A 582 1.96 -29.22 17.62
N ALA A 583 1.05 -28.28 17.38
CA ALA A 583 1.32 -26.86 17.50
C ALA A 583 0.23 -26.12 18.24
N ARG A 584 0.64 -25.12 19.04
CA ARG A 584 -0.29 -24.15 19.62
C ARG A 584 -0.54 -23.05 18.59
N VAL A 585 -1.77 -22.96 18.10
CA VAL A 585 -2.18 -21.99 17.09
C VAL A 585 -3.11 -20.95 17.72
N VAL A 586 -2.69 -19.69 17.66
CA VAL A 586 -3.44 -18.56 18.21
C VAL A 586 -3.57 -17.49 17.14
N ALA A 587 -4.80 -17.07 16.89
CA ALA A 587 -5.08 -15.88 16.10
C ALA A 587 -5.37 -14.70 17.02
N SER A 588 -4.90 -13.51 16.64
CA SER A 588 -5.22 -12.28 17.35
C SER A 588 -5.71 -11.20 16.41
N TYR A 589 -6.68 -10.43 16.86
CA TYR A 589 -7.27 -9.34 16.10
C TYR A 589 -7.79 -8.25 17.03
N PHE A 590 -7.86 -7.03 16.52
CA PHE A 590 -8.33 -5.89 17.28
C PHE A 590 -9.85 -5.72 17.13
N VAL A 591 -10.54 -5.46 18.26
CA VAL A 591 -11.98 -5.17 18.32
C VAL A 591 -12.24 -3.73 18.73
#